data_AF-A0A2Z3HQK2-F1
#
_entry.id   AF-A0A2Z3HQK2-F1
#
_cell.length_a   1.000
_cell.length_b   1.000
_cell.length_c   1.000
_cell.angle_alpha   90.00
_cell.angle_beta   90.00
_cell.angle_gamma   90.00
#
_symmetry.space_group_name_H-M   'P 1'
#
loop_
_entity.id
_entity.type
_entity.pdbx_description
1 polymer ?
#
loop_
_entity_poly.entity_id
_entity_poly.type
_entity_poly.pdbx_seq_one_letter_code
_entity_poly.pdbx_strand_id
1 'polypeptide(L)'
;MTDEILDEGPVEGVDVAETEVSEEAPEDASEDAPEDAPAAEDDRSGWGEIEVDGEVYLTPPALKSAFLRQADYTRKTQELAEQRRRMEAEREAAGAHVAARARLHLLDEQALALEGLDWPALEAADPERARALAERRQALSETRERAAFDLARREHETRMANEAAEAEAVMATGRALSEQIEGWSPALAADLADYARSFGVEADELRQINDARLWRILHRAHLGETLARRLAEADRRAARPAVRPAADPGRPGGGAPGLDDRMETAEWMRRRNAGGLRERRRPRP
;
A
#
# COMPACT_ATOMS: atom_id res chain seq x y z
N MET A 1 12.25 -9.34 -67.96
CA MET A 1 13.09 -8.84 -66.87
C MET A 1 13.54 -10.08 -66.10
N THR A 2 14.67 -10.72 -66.39
CA THR A 2 16.07 -10.27 -66.17
C THR A 2 16.22 -9.73 -64.73
N ASP A 3 17.19 -10.13 -63.90
CA ASP A 3 18.36 -11.00 -64.05
C ASP A 3 18.94 -11.25 -62.64
N GLU A 4 19.79 -12.29 -62.51
CA GLU A 4 21.15 -12.24 -61.86
C GLU A 4 21.26 -11.78 -60.38
N ILE A 5 21.55 -12.63 -59.37
CA ILE A 5 22.83 -13.29 -58.99
C ILE A 5 24.02 -12.33 -58.85
N LEU A 6 24.67 -12.34 -57.67
CA LEU A 6 26.14 -12.31 -57.39
C LEU A 6 26.27 -12.02 -55.87
N ASP A 7 26.65 -12.97 -55.01
CA ASP A 7 28.00 -13.56 -54.82
C ASP A 7 28.95 -12.64 -54.03
N GLU A 8 29.90 -13.30 -53.35
CA GLU A 8 31.12 -12.83 -52.69
C GLU A 8 31.09 -12.75 -51.14
N GLY A 9 31.47 -13.88 -50.53
CA GLY A 9 32.82 -14.01 -49.97
C GLY A 9 33.08 -13.49 -48.54
N PRO A 10 33.86 -14.23 -47.72
CA PRO A 10 34.15 -13.89 -46.33
C PRO A 10 35.33 -12.92 -46.21
N VAL A 11 35.34 -12.07 -45.16
CA VAL A 11 36.52 -11.27 -44.80
C VAL A 11 36.95 -11.52 -43.36
N GLU A 12 38.23 -11.83 -43.26
CA GLU A 12 39.03 -12.21 -42.11
C GLU A 12 39.21 -11.10 -41.07
N GLY A 13 39.37 -11.53 -39.81
CA GLY A 13 40.52 -11.23 -38.96
C GLY A 13 41.00 -9.79 -38.78
N VAL A 14 40.72 -9.22 -37.60
CA VAL A 14 41.64 -8.33 -36.87
C VAL A 14 41.50 -8.68 -35.38
N ASP A 15 42.31 -9.61 -34.89
CA ASP A 15 43.59 -9.40 -34.18
C ASP A 15 43.37 -9.04 -32.70
N VAL A 16 43.37 -10.08 -31.87
CA VAL A 16 43.33 -10.01 -30.41
C VAL A 16 44.78 -9.81 -29.96
N ALA A 17 45.14 -8.56 -29.69
CA ALA A 17 46.44 -8.24 -29.10
C ALA A 17 46.46 -8.68 -27.63
N GLU A 18 47.03 -9.86 -27.43
CA GLU A 18 47.55 -10.40 -26.18
C GLU A 18 48.76 -9.57 -25.75
N THR A 19 48.60 -8.73 -24.72
CA THR A 19 49.72 -8.00 -24.13
C THR A 19 50.31 -8.84 -23.00
N GLU A 20 51.44 -9.48 -23.29
CA GLU A 20 52.33 -10.11 -22.32
C GLU A 20 52.77 -9.11 -21.24
N VAL A 21 52.58 -9.52 -19.98
CA VAL A 21 53.16 -8.87 -18.80
C VAL A 21 54.63 -9.29 -18.74
N SER A 22 55.53 -8.36 -19.07
CA SER A 22 56.97 -8.54 -18.89
C SER A 22 57.35 -8.16 -17.46
N GLU A 23 57.76 -9.17 -16.70
CA GLU A 23 58.35 -9.05 -15.37
C GLU A 23 59.87 -8.85 -15.52
N GLU A 24 60.35 -7.63 -15.23
CA GLU A 24 61.77 -7.36 -15.00
C GLU A 24 61.91 -6.33 -13.87
N ALA A 25 62.34 -6.81 -12.70
CA ALA A 25 63.13 -6.03 -11.76
C ALA A 25 64.62 -6.29 -12.12
N PRO A 26 65.55 -5.33 -11.96
CA PRO A 26 66.02 -5.01 -10.61
C PRO A 26 66.56 -3.57 -10.36
N GLU A 27 66.81 -3.35 -9.07
CA GLU A 27 67.92 -2.59 -8.47
C GLU A 27 67.90 -1.04 -8.42
N ASP A 28 67.59 -0.56 -7.20
CA ASP A 28 68.36 0.36 -6.35
C ASP A 28 69.19 1.46 -7.05
N ALA A 29 68.65 2.68 -6.98
CA ALA A 29 69.43 3.90 -7.03
C ALA A 29 68.78 4.92 -6.08
N SER A 30 69.15 4.83 -4.80
CA SER A 30 69.00 5.94 -3.86
C SER A 30 69.98 7.05 -4.23
N GLU A 31 69.49 8.17 -4.75
CA GLU A 31 70.25 9.42 -4.86
C GLU A 31 69.34 10.63 -4.64
N ASP A 32 69.58 11.28 -3.49
CA ASP A 32 69.36 12.68 -3.11
C ASP A 32 68.17 13.48 -3.68
N ALA A 33 67.28 13.84 -2.76
CA ALA A 33 66.31 14.92 -2.93
C ALA A 33 66.95 16.27 -2.59
N PRO A 34 66.75 17.33 -3.40
CA PRO A 34 66.78 18.69 -2.91
C PRO A 34 65.38 19.08 -2.41
N GLU A 35 65.29 19.38 -1.11
CA GLU A 35 64.29 20.27 -0.52
C GLU A 35 64.30 21.62 -1.25
N ASP A 36 63.18 22.03 -1.84
CA ASP A 36 62.47 23.29 -1.52
C ASP A 36 61.35 23.53 -2.56
N ALA A 37 60.10 23.27 -2.17
CA ALA A 37 58.91 23.76 -2.89
C ALA A 37 57.93 24.31 -1.85
N PRO A 38 57.51 25.58 -1.95
CA PRO A 38 56.69 26.21 -0.92
C PRO A 38 55.34 25.50 -0.80
N ALA A 39 54.99 25.15 0.44
CA ALA A 39 53.70 24.58 0.79
C ALA A 39 52.58 25.53 0.36
N ALA A 40 51.80 25.12 -0.65
CA ALA A 40 50.52 25.76 -0.93
C ALA A 40 49.63 25.57 0.31
N GLU A 41 49.16 26.67 0.89
CA GLU A 41 48.10 26.65 1.88
C GLU A 41 46.84 26.09 1.20
N ASP A 42 46.63 24.80 1.38
CA ASP A 42 45.51 24.05 0.84
C ASP A 42 44.26 24.43 1.66
N ASP A 43 43.56 25.49 1.24
CA ASP A 43 42.28 25.89 1.83
C ASP A 43 41.23 24.81 1.51
N ARG A 44 41.19 23.80 2.37
CA ARG A 44 40.24 22.69 2.31
C ARG A 44 38.89 23.03 2.94
N SER A 45 38.62 24.31 3.23
CA SER A 45 37.33 24.73 3.78
C SER A 45 36.22 24.44 2.75
N GLY A 46 35.39 23.44 3.04
CA GLY A 46 34.29 23.00 2.17
C GLY A 46 34.54 21.73 1.36
N TRP A 47 35.70 21.09 1.48
CA TRP A 47 35.90 19.74 0.93
C TRP A 47 35.03 18.74 1.69
N GLY A 48 34.54 17.73 0.97
CA GLY A 48 33.67 16.72 1.54
C GLY A 48 34.28 15.33 1.43
N GLU A 49 33.90 14.46 2.36
CA GLU A 49 34.32 13.06 2.36
C GLU A 49 33.52 12.26 1.31
N ILE A 50 34.23 11.39 0.59
CA ILE A 50 33.67 10.31 -0.25
C ILE A 50 34.40 9.01 0.12
N GLU A 51 33.69 7.88 0.09
CA GLU A 51 34.27 6.56 0.31
C GLU A 51 34.45 5.86 -1.04
N VAL A 52 35.66 5.40 -1.31
CA VAL A 52 36.03 4.66 -2.52
C VAL A 52 36.78 3.41 -2.06
N ASP A 53 36.30 2.23 -2.43
CA ASP A 53 36.90 0.92 -2.10
C ASP A 53 37.21 0.71 -0.60
N GLY A 54 36.37 1.29 0.28
CA GLY A 54 36.50 1.18 1.74
C GLY A 54 37.42 2.22 2.39
N GLU A 55 38.01 3.13 1.60
CA GLU A 55 38.85 4.22 2.08
C GLU A 55 38.13 5.58 1.92
N VAL A 56 38.27 6.44 2.93
CA VAL A 56 37.62 7.76 2.97
C VAL A 56 38.57 8.84 2.46
N TYR A 57 38.19 9.49 1.37
CA TYR A 57 38.95 10.55 0.71
C TYR A 57 38.29 11.92 0.92
N LEU A 58 39.07 12.90 1.36
CA LEU A 58 38.65 14.30 1.37
C LEU A 58 38.77 14.87 -0.05
N THR A 59 37.65 15.33 -0.60
CA THR A 59 37.56 15.67 -2.03
C THR A 59 36.90 17.04 -2.25
N PRO A 60 37.32 17.85 -3.25
CA PRO A 60 36.67 19.11 -3.57
C PRO A 60 35.17 18.92 -3.89
N PRO A 61 34.33 19.93 -3.64
CA PRO A 61 32.88 19.86 -3.89
C PRO A 61 32.49 19.37 -5.29
N ALA A 62 33.23 19.80 -6.32
CA ALA A 62 32.97 19.44 -7.71
C ALA A 62 33.12 17.93 -7.96
N LEU A 63 34.20 17.32 -7.47
CA LEU A 63 34.49 15.90 -7.64
C LEU A 63 33.57 15.02 -6.79
N LYS A 64 33.29 15.42 -5.54
CA LYS A 64 32.27 14.77 -4.71
C LYS A 64 30.90 14.75 -5.40
N SER A 65 30.50 15.87 -6.01
CA SER A 65 29.24 15.95 -6.75
C SER A 65 29.21 15.06 -8.00
N ALA A 66 30.35 14.90 -8.70
CA ALA A 66 30.46 14.03 -9.86
C ALA A 66 30.35 12.56 -9.45
N PHE A 67 31.03 12.16 -8.37
CA PHE A 67 30.95 10.80 -7.83
C PHE A 67 29.53 10.44 -7.37
N LEU A 68 28.86 11.34 -6.63
CA LEU A 68 27.47 11.13 -6.21
C LEU A 68 26.52 10.99 -7.41
N ARG A 69 26.68 11.82 -8.46
CA ARG A 69 25.89 11.68 -9.70
C ARG A 69 26.12 10.35 -10.39
N GLN A 70 27.36 9.87 -10.43
CA GLN A 70 27.69 8.59 -11.04
C GLN A 70 27.10 7.42 -10.24
N ALA A 71 27.22 7.44 -8.91
CA ALA A 71 26.59 6.45 -8.04
C ALA A 71 25.06 6.41 -8.21
N ASP A 72 24.42 7.58 -8.25
CA ASP A 72 22.99 7.71 -8.51
C ASP A 72 22.61 7.17 -9.90
N TYR A 73 23.42 7.47 -10.93
CA TYR A 73 23.16 6.99 -12.28
C TYR A 73 23.29 5.48 -12.38
N THR A 74 24.31 4.90 -11.76
CA THR A 74 24.51 3.44 -11.68
C THR A 74 23.33 2.79 -10.98
N ARG A 75 22.94 3.31 -9.80
CA ARG A 75 21.79 2.81 -9.05
C ARG A 75 20.49 2.90 -9.85
N LYS A 76 20.20 4.06 -10.47
CA LYS A 76 19.00 4.25 -11.29
C LYS A 76 18.98 3.35 -12.52
N THR A 77 20.14 3.13 -13.14
CA THR A 77 20.26 2.24 -14.30
C THR A 77 20.02 0.79 -13.88
N GLN A 78 20.53 0.38 -12.73
CA GLN A 78 20.25 -0.94 -12.14
C GLN A 78 18.77 -1.10 -11.78
N GLU A 79 18.17 -0.13 -11.10
CA GLU A 79 16.74 -0.11 -10.77
C GLU A 79 15.86 -0.19 -12.03
N LEU A 80 16.20 0.57 -13.09
CA LEU A 80 15.50 0.53 -14.37
C LEU A 80 15.67 -0.83 -15.07
N ALA A 81 16.87 -1.41 -15.04
CA ALA A 81 17.14 -2.73 -15.60
C ALA A 81 16.37 -3.82 -14.85
N GLU A 82 16.30 -3.75 -13.53
CA GLU A 82 15.46 -4.65 -12.71
C GLU A 82 13.98 -4.49 -13.01
N GLN A 83 13.49 -3.26 -13.11
CA GLN A 83 12.09 -3.00 -13.43
C GLN A 83 11.73 -3.57 -14.81
N ARG A 84 12.59 -3.38 -15.81
CA ARG A 84 12.40 -3.96 -17.15
C ARG A 84 12.37 -5.49 -17.11
N ARG A 85 13.33 -6.11 -16.43
CA ARG A 85 13.38 -7.57 -16.26
C ARG A 85 12.11 -8.11 -15.60
N ARG A 86 11.59 -7.44 -14.56
CA ARG A 86 10.34 -7.83 -13.89
C ARG A 86 9.14 -7.74 -14.83
N MET A 87 8.98 -6.61 -15.54
CA MET A 87 7.88 -6.43 -16.49
C MET A 87 7.95 -7.42 -17.67
N GLU A 88 9.14 -7.74 -18.16
CA GLU A 88 9.34 -8.74 -19.21
C GLU A 88 8.97 -10.13 -18.71
N ALA A 89 9.41 -10.52 -17.51
CA ALA A 89 9.06 -11.80 -16.90
C ALA A 89 7.54 -11.92 -16.66
N GLU A 90 6.86 -10.86 -16.21
CA GLU A 90 5.41 -10.84 -16.05
C GLU A 90 4.68 -11.02 -17.40
N ARG A 91 5.14 -10.34 -18.45
CA ARG A 91 4.58 -10.47 -19.81
C ARG A 91 4.79 -11.87 -20.37
N GLU A 92 5.98 -12.44 -20.18
CA GLU A 92 6.29 -13.80 -20.61
C GLU A 92 5.42 -14.83 -19.88
N ALA A 93 5.28 -14.69 -18.56
CA ALA A 93 4.40 -15.56 -17.76
C ALA A 93 2.94 -15.47 -18.21
N ALA A 94 2.42 -14.25 -18.45
CA ALA A 94 1.07 -14.04 -18.95
C ALA A 94 0.89 -14.64 -20.36
N GLY A 95 1.85 -14.44 -21.26
CA GLY A 95 1.85 -15.02 -22.60
C GLY A 95 1.87 -16.54 -22.57
N ALA A 96 2.73 -17.14 -21.73
CA ALA A 96 2.80 -18.59 -21.53
C ALA A 96 1.49 -19.17 -20.98
N HIS A 97 0.80 -18.44 -20.10
CA HIS A 97 -0.49 -18.84 -19.56
C HIS A 97 -1.59 -18.86 -20.64
N VAL A 98 -1.67 -17.80 -21.45
CA VAL A 98 -2.61 -17.74 -22.59
C VAL A 98 -2.32 -18.84 -23.59
N ALA A 99 -1.04 -19.08 -23.93
CA ALA A 99 -0.63 -20.14 -24.84
C ALA A 99 -0.99 -21.53 -24.29
N ALA A 100 -0.82 -21.78 -23.00
CA ALA A 100 -1.20 -23.04 -22.36
C ALA A 100 -2.71 -23.30 -22.45
N ARG A 101 -3.53 -22.27 -22.19
CA ARG A 101 -5.00 -22.36 -22.34
C ARG A 101 -5.43 -22.59 -23.79
N ALA A 102 -4.84 -21.86 -24.73
CA ALA A 102 -5.11 -22.04 -26.15
C ALA A 102 -4.75 -23.46 -26.62
N ARG A 103 -3.61 -24.00 -26.15
CA ARG A 103 -3.21 -25.38 -26.42
C ARG A 103 -4.22 -26.38 -25.86
N LEU A 104 -4.68 -26.21 -24.62
CA LEU A 104 -5.67 -27.10 -24.02
C LEU A 104 -6.98 -27.08 -24.82
N HIS A 105 -7.47 -25.88 -25.18
CA HIS A 105 -8.66 -25.73 -26.02
C HIS A 105 -8.50 -26.42 -27.38
N LEU A 106 -7.34 -26.32 -28.03
CA LEU A 106 -7.09 -27.02 -29.29
C LEU A 106 -7.16 -28.56 -29.11
N LEU A 107 -6.65 -29.08 -28.00
CA LEU A 107 -6.73 -30.51 -27.69
C LEU A 107 -8.17 -30.94 -27.41
N ASP A 108 -8.97 -30.08 -26.75
CA ASP A 108 -10.40 -30.30 -26.54
C ASP A 108 -11.16 -30.41 -27.87
N GLU A 109 -10.95 -29.47 -28.79
CA GLU A 109 -11.56 -29.49 -30.13
C GLU A 109 -11.20 -30.76 -30.92
N GLN A 110 -9.94 -31.19 -30.85
CA GLN A 110 -9.51 -32.43 -31.48
C GLN A 110 -10.17 -33.67 -30.86
N ALA A 111 -10.43 -33.64 -29.54
CA ALA A 111 -11.07 -34.75 -28.84
C ALA A 111 -12.55 -34.83 -29.23
N LEU A 112 -13.25 -33.69 -29.24
CA LEU A 112 -14.63 -33.59 -29.69
C LEU A 112 -14.81 -34.09 -31.13
N ALA A 113 -13.87 -33.74 -32.03
CA ALA A 113 -13.88 -34.22 -33.41
C ALA A 113 -13.80 -35.75 -33.50
N LEU A 114 -13.07 -36.41 -32.59
CA LEU A 114 -12.95 -37.87 -32.53
C LEU A 114 -14.13 -38.56 -31.82
N GLU A 115 -14.77 -37.89 -30.87
CA GLU A 115 -15.99 -38.35 -30.20
C GLU A 115 -17.19 -38.40 -31.14
N GLY A 116 -17.27 -37.48 -32.09
CA GLY A 116 -18.36 -37.40 -33.06
C GLY A 116 -18.36 -38.46 -34.17
N LEU A 117 -17.35 -39.34 -34.24
CA LEU A 117 -17.30 -40.40 -35.27
C LEU A 117 -18.19 -41.59 -34.92
N ASP A 118 -18.86 -42.15 -35.93
CA ASP A 118 -19.50 -43.46 -35.87
C ASP A 118 -18.44 -44.56 -35.98
N TRP A 119 -17.89 -44.96 -34.83
CA TRP A 119 -16.85 -45.98 -34.73
C TRP A 119 -17.26 -47.35 -35.29
N PRO A 120 -18.47 -47.89 -34.99
CA PRO A 120 -18.93 -49.13 -35.60
C PRO A 120 -18.98 -49.09 -37.14
N ALA A 121 -19.50 -48.00 -37.72
CA ALA A 121 -19.54 -47.86 -39.18
C ALA A 121 -18.13 -47.73 -39.78
N LEU A 122 -17.24 -47.00 -39.12
CA LEU A 122 -15.85 -46.86 -39.55
C LEU A 122 -15.08 -48.19 -39.48
N GLU A 123 -15.24 -48.95 -38.40
CA GLU A 123 -14.58 -50.24 -38.22
C GLU A 123 -15.05 -51.27 -39.26
N ALA A 124 -16.34 -51.24 -39.61
CA ALA A 124 -16.89 -52.09 -40.67
C ALA A 124 -16.39 -51.71 -42.07
N ALA A 125 -16.13 -50.42 -42.32
CA ALA A 125 -15.68 -49.91 -43.61
C ALA A 125 -14.15 -50.00 -43.80
N ASP A 126 -13.38 -49.67 -42.76
CA ASP A 126 -11.92 -49.62 -42.76
C ASP A 126 -11.34 -49.89 -41.34
N PRO A 127 -11.09 -51.16 -41.00
CA PRO A 127 -10.58 -51.55 -39.69
C PRO A 127 -9.20 -50.95 -39.34
N GLU A 128 -8.31 -50.80 -40.32
CA GLU A 128 -6.97 -50.26 -40.09
C GLU A 128 -7.02 -48.77 -39.76
N ARG A 129 -7.86 -48.01 -40.48
CA ARG A 129 -8.10 -46.60 -40.16
C ARG A 129 -8.78 -46.43 -38.79
N ALA A 130 -9.72 -47.30 -38.43
CA ALA A 130 -10.35 -47.28 -37.11
C ALA A 130 -9.31 -47.48 -35.99
N ARG A 131 -8.39 -48.45 -36.15
CA ARG A 131 -7.29 -48.67 -35.19
C ARG A 131 -6.39 -47.44 -35.05
N ALA A 132 -5.95 -46.87 -36.17
CA ALA A 132 -5.09 -45.67 -36.15
C ALA A 132 -5.76 -44.46 -35.47
N LEU A 133 -7.06 -44.25 -35.68
CA LEU A 133 -7.79 -43.18 -35.00
C LEU A 133 -8.01 -43.48 -33.50
N ALA A 134 -8.19 -44.74 -33.13
CA ALA A 134 -8.31 -45.14 -31.72
C ALA A 134 -7.00 -44.90 -30.95
N GLU A 135 -5.85 -45.24 -31.54
CA GLU A 135 -4.52 -44.94 -30.97
C GLU A 135 -4.32 -43.43 -30.84
N ARG A 136 -4.68 -42.66 -31.89
CA ARG A 136 -4.63 -41.19 -31.84
C ARG A 136 -5.52 -40.63 -30.72
N ARG A 137 -6.72 -41.17 -30.53
CA ARG A 137 -7.63 -40.76 -29.45
C ARG A 137 -7.02 -41.00 -28.08
N GLN A 138 -6.37 -42.15 -27.88
CA GLN A 138 -5.68 -42.44 -26.62
C GLN A 138 -4.53 -41.46 -26.36
N ALA A 139 -3.64 -41.28 -27.35
CA ALA A 139 -2.51 -40.35 -27.22
C ALA A 139 -2.98 -38.90 -26.99
N LEU A 140 -4.09 -38.51 -27.61
CA LEU A 140 -4.71 -37.21 -27.42
C LEU A 140 -5.24 -37.05 -25.98
N SER A 141 -5.93 -38.05 -25.44
CA SER A 141 -6.42 -38.05 -24.06
C SER A 141 -5.27 -37.86 -23.07
N GLU A 142 -4.19 -38.63 -23.21
CA GLU A 142 -3.02 -38.54 -22.33
C GLU A 142 -2.35 -37.16 -22.41
N THR A 143 -2.23 -36.60 -23.62
CA THR A 143 -1.63 -35.27 -23.85
C THR A 143 -2.50 -34.17 -23.24
N ARG A 144 -3.82 -34.29 -23.40
CA ARG A 144 -4.81 -33.37 -22.86
C ARG A 144 -4.79 -33.37 -21.33
N GLU A 145 -4.80 -34.55 -20.70
CA GLU A 145 -4.75 -34.68 -19.24
C GLU A 145 -3.49 -34.04 -18.66
N ARG A 146 -2.32 -34.27 -19.27
CA ARG A 146 -1.08 -33.62 -18.85
C ARG A 146 -1.15 -32.10 -18.98
N ALA A 147 -1.66 -31.59 -20.10
CA ALA A 147 -1.81 -30.15 -20.31
C ALA A 147 -2.78 -29.51 -19.30
N ALA A 148 -3.90 -30.18 -19.00
CA ALA A 148 -4.86 -29.72 -18.00
C ALA A 148 -4.27 -29.71 -16.59
N PHE A 149 -3.54 -30.77 -16.22
CA PHE A 149 -2.86 -30.86 -14.93
C PHE A 149 -1.80 -29.77 -14.75
N ASP A 150 -0.95 -29.55 -15.77
CA ASP A 150 0.08 -28.51 -15.73
C ASP A 150 -0.51 -27.11 -15.59
N LEU A 151 -1.60 -26.83 -16.32
CA LEU A 151 -2.31 -25.56 -16.22
C LEU A 151 -2.90 -25.36 -14.82
N ALA A 152 -3.63 -26.36 -14.31
CA ALA A 152 -4.24 -26.30 -12.99
C ALA A 152 -3.21 -26.10 -11.87
N ARG A 153 -2.06 -26.78 -11.96
CA ARG A 153 -0.94 -26.60 -11.02
C ARG A 153 -0.44 -25.16 -11.01
N ARG A 154 -0.15 -24.58 -12.19
CA ARG A 154 0.34 -23.20 -12.30
C ARG A 154 -0.67 -22.18 -11.78
N GLU A 155 -1.95 -22.39 -12.05
CA GLU A 155 -3.02 -21.54 -11.53
C GLU A 155 -3.12 -21.62 -10.01
N HIS A 156 -2.97 -22.81 -9.45
CA HIS A 156 -2.93 -23.00 -8.01
C HIS A 156 -1.72 -22.31 -7.37
N GLU A 157 -0.52 -22.49 -7.93
CA GLU A 157 0.71 -21.83 -7.47
C GLU A 157 0.57 -20.31 -7.51
N THR A 158 0.05 -19.75 -8.60
CA THR A 158 -0.19 -18.30 -8.75
C THR A 158 -1.19 -17.80 -7.70
N ARG A 159 -2.27 -18.54 -7.47
CA ARG A 159 -3.27 -18.18 -6.45
C ARG A 159 -2.65 -18.16 -5.05
N MET A 160 -1.90 -19.19 -4.68
CA MET A 160 -1.22 -19.27 -3.38
C MET A 160 -0.20 -18.14 -3.20
N ALA A 161 0.56 -17.80 -4.25
CA ALA A 161 1.52 -16.69 -4.21
C ALA A 161 0.82 -15.35 -4.00
N ASN A 162 -0.31 -15.12 -4.68
CA ASN A 162 -1.10 -13.89 -4.53
C ASN A 162 -1.71 -13.79 -3.12
N GLU A 163 -2.27 -14.87 -2.58
CA GLU A 163 -2.81 -14.92 -1.23
C GLU A 163 -1.72 -14.64 -0.18
N ALA A 164 -0.52 -15.19 -0.36
CA ALA A 164 0.62 -14.94 0.52
C ALA A 164 1.08 -13.47 0.44
N ALA A 165 1.18 -12.90 -0.76
CA ALA A 165 1.56 -11.51 -0.95
C ALA A 165 0.53 -10.54 -0.35
N GLU A 166 -0.76 -10.85 -0.47
CA GLU A 166 -1.84 -10.07 0.14
C GLU A 166 -1.75 -10.12 1.67
N ALA A 167 -1.57 -11.31 2.25
CA ALA A 167 -1.40 -11.46 3.69
C ALA A 167 -0.17 -10.70 4.21
N GLU A 168 0.94 -10.74 3.47
CA GLU A 168 2.15 -9.97 3.80
C GLU A 168 1.89 -8.46 3.74
N ALA A 169 1.19 -7.97 2.71
CA ALA A 169 0.81 -6.58 2.57
C ALA A 169 -0.09 -6.08 3.72
N VAL A 170 -1.06 -6.89 4.14
CA VAL A 170 -1.92 -6.61 5.30
C VAL A 170 -1.08 -6.50 6.57
N MET A 171 -0.18 -7.47 6.82
CA MET A 171 0.69 -7.44 7.99
C MET A 171 1.64 -6.24 7.99
N ALA A 172 2.25 -5.92 6.84
CA ALA A 172 3.13 -4.78 6.69
C ALA A 172 2.38 -3.47 6.94
N THR A 173 1.15 -3.35 6.43
CA THR A 173 0.27 -2.19 6.68
C THR A 173 -0.06 -2.06 8.16
N GLY A 174 -0.42 -3.15 8.83
CA GLY A 174 -0.69 -3.17 10.27
C GLY A 174 0.51 -2.72 11.12
N ARG A 175 1.73 -3.16 10.76
CA ARG A 175 2.97 -2.69 11.41
C ARG A 175 3.19 -1.20 11.21
N ALA A 176 3.12 -0.74 9.96
CA ALA A 176 3.29 0.68 9.63
C ALA A 176 2.25 1.57 10.34
N LEU A 177 1.01 1.09 10.49
CA LEU A 177 -0.03 1.81 11.23
C LEU A 177 0.27 1.89 12.72
N SER A 178 0.76 0.81 13.30
CA SER A 178 1.13 0.77 14.72
C SER A 178 2.29 1.73 15.04
N GLU A 179 3.24 1.88 14.12
CA GLU A 179 4.37 2.81 14.27
C GLU A 179 3.97 4.28 14.08
N GLN A 180 3.02 4.55 13.18
CA GLN A 180 2.67 5.92 12.76
C GLN A 180 1.46 6.51 13.48
N ILE A 181 0.59 5.66 14.06
CA ILE A 181 -0.63 6.07 14.75
C ILE A 181 -0.49 5.68 16.22
N GLU A 182 -0.33 6.69 17.08
CA GLU A 182 -0.34 6.49 18.52
C GLU A 182 -1.68 5.89 18.98
N GLY A 183 -1.62 4.85 19.82
CA GLY A 183 -2.82 4.17 20.31
C GLY A 183 -3.52 3.28 19.26
N TRP A 184 -2.83 2.93 18.16
CA TRP A 184 -3.37 1.98 17.18
C TRP A 184 -3.84 0.70 17.85
N SER A 185 -5.10 0.35 17.60
CA SER A 185 -5.76 -0.82 18.18
C SER A 185 -6.89 -1.29 17.26
N PRO A 186 -7.35 -2.54 17.41
CA PRO A 186 -8.53 -3.03 16.67
C PRO A 186 -9.79 -2.18 16.90
N ALA A 187 -9.93 -1.58 18.09
CA ALA A 187 -11.05 -0.69 18.41
C ALA A 187 -10.97 0.62 17.61
N LEU A 188 -9.79 1.25 17.57
CA LEU A 188 -9.59 2.45 16.75
C LEU A 188 -9.79 2.15 15.26
N ALA A 189 -9.33 1.00 14.77
CA ALA A 189 -9.55 0.59 13.39
C ALA A 189 -11.05 0.43 13.07
N ALA A 190 -11.84 -0.11 13.99
CA ALA A 190 -13.29 -0.21 13.85
C ALA A 190 -13.98 1.17 13.85
N ASP A 191 -13.60 2.06 14.76
CA ASP A 191 -14.12 3.44 14.80
C ASP A 191 -13.83 4.19 13.50
N LEU A 192 -12.63 4.02 12.94
CA LEU A 192 -12.26 4.62 11.66
C LEU A 192 -13.01 4.01 10.49
N ALA A 193 -13.26 2.70 10.50
CA ALA A 193 -14.08 2.05 9.48
C ALA A 193 -15.53 2.55 9.53
N ASP A 194 -16.11 2.73 10.72
CA ASP A 194 -17.44 3.30 10.91
C ASP A 194 -17.49 4.78 10.49
N TYR A 195 -16.44 5.54 10.80
CA TYR A 195 -16.30 6.91 10.34
C TYR A 195 -16.25 6.99 8.81
N ALA A 196 -15.45 6.16 8.15
CA ALA A 196 -15.38 6.09 6.69
C ALA A 196 -16.72 5.64 6.06
N ARG A 197 -17.45 4.72 6.71
CA ARG A 197 -18.81 4.33 6.29
C ARG A 197 -19.78 5.50 6.27
N SER A 198 -19.61 6.49 7.15
CA SER A 198 -20.44 7.71 7.12
C SER A 198 -20.26 8.55 5.83
N PHE A 199 -19.17 8.32 5.08
CA PHE A 199 -18.91 8.92 3.77
C PHE A 199 -19.26 7.99 2.58
N GLY A 200 -19.87 6.84 2.85
CA GLY A 200 -20.23 5.85 1.83
C GLY A 200 -19.09 4.93 1.40
N VAL A 201 -18.00 4.86 2.17
CA VAL A 201 -16.92 3.88 1.95
C VAL A 201 -17.30 2.58 2.65
N GLU A 202 -17.37 1.48 1.89
CA GLU A 202 -17.70 0.18 2.47
C GLU A 202 -16.52 -0.42 3.24
N ALA A 203 -16.84 -1.25 4.24
CA ALA A 203 -15.81 -1.85 5.09
C ALA A 203 -14.84 -2.75 4.32
N ASP A 204 -15.32 -3.41 3.26
CA ASP A 204 -14.48 -4.23 2.37
C ASP A 204 -13.53 -3.39 1.53
N GLU A 205 -13.97 -2.22 1.05
CA GLU A 205 -13.12 -1.29 0.31
C GLU A 205 -11.97 -0.79 1.20
N LEU A 206 -12.25 -0.44 2.46
CA LEU A 206 -11.22 -0.05 3.43
C LEU A 206 -10.21 -1.17 3.74
N ARG A 207 -10.67 -2.42 3.81
CA ARG A 207 -9.78 -3.57 4.04
C ARG A 207 -8.90 -3.87 2.83
N GLN A 208 -9.42 -3.71 1.62
CA GLN A 208 -8.64 -3.87 0.39
C GLN A 208 -7.61 -2.74 0.22
N ILE A 209 -7.87 -1.58 0.82
CA ILE A 209 -6.91 -0.48 0.92
C ILE A 209 -5.84 -0.84 1.97
N ASN A 210 -4.88 -1.68 1.55
CA ASN A 210 -3.65 -1.99 2.27
C ASN A 210 -2.62 -0.84 2.16
N ASP A 211 -3.06 0.40 2.43
CA ASP A 211 -2.22 1.60 2.38
C ASP A 211 -2.31 2.38 3.69
N ALA A 212 -1.23 2.31 4.47
CA ALA A 212 -1.13 2.99 5.77
C ALA A 212 -1.32 4.52 5.66
N ARG A 213 -1.03 5.14 4.51
CA ARG A 213 -1.18 6.59 4.30
C ARG A 213 -2.65 7.00 4.36
N LEU A 214 -3.54 6.20 3.78
CA LEU A 214 -4.97 6.49 3.73
C LEU A 214 -5.61 6.35 5.10
N TRP A 215 -5.28 5.29 5.84
CA TRP A 215 -5.65 5.12 7.23
C TRP A 215 -5.18 6.27 8.13
N ARG A 216 -3.96 6.80 7.90
CA ARG A 216 -3.45 7.96 8.64
C ARG A 216 -4.24 9.24 8.34
N ILE A 217 -4.61 9.46 7.08
CA ILE A 217 -5.46 10.60 6.69
C ILE A 217 -6.83 10.48 7.36
N LEU A 218 -7.43 9.28 7.29
CA LEU A 218 -8.72 8.97 7.91
C LEU A 218 -8.68 9.20 9.43
N HIS A 219 -7.62 8.73 10.10
CA HIS A 219 -7.42 8.95 11.52
C HIS A 219 -7.34 10.44 11.88
N ARG A 220 -6.57 11.22 11.13
CA ARG A 220 -6.46 12.67 11.36
C ARG A 220 -7.77 13.39 11.12
N ALA A 221 -8.54 13.02 10.10
CA ALA A 221 -9.86 13.57 9.84
C ALA A 221 -10.83 13.26 11.00
N HIS A 222 -10.86 12.02 11.45
CA HIS A 222 -11.67 11.59 12.59
C HIS A 222 -11.30 12.35 13.89
N LEU A 223 -10.02 12.50 14.19
CA LEU A 223 -9.55 13.29 15.34
C LEU A 223 -9.96 14.76 15.22
N GLY A 224 -9.80 15.36 14.04
CA GLY A 224 -10.19 16.75 13.81
C GLY A 224 -11.67 16.98 14.06
N GLU A 225 -12.53 16.10 13.55
CA GLU A 225 -13.98 16.22 13.69
C GLU A 225 -14.45 15.95 15.13
N THR A 226 -13.87 14.95 15.80
CA THR A 226 -14.19 14.68 17.20
C THR A 226 -13.76 15.82 18.12
N LEU A 227 -12.60 16.43 17.89
CA LEU A 227 -12.17 17.64 18.62
C LEU A 227 -13.10 18.83 18.35
N ALA A 228 -13.46 19.08 17.09
CA ALA A 228 -14.39 20.15 16.73
C ALA A 228 -15.75 19.98 17.41
N ARG A 229 -16.29 18.75 17.43
CA ARG A 229 -17.54 18.42 18.14
C ARG A 229 -17.41 18.67 19.64
N ARG A 230 -16.31 18.24 20.27
CA ARG A 230 -16.07 18.45 21.72
C ARG A 230 -15.97 19.93 22.08
N LEU A 231 -15.28 20.73 21.28
CA LEU A 231 -15.18 22.18 21.49
C LEU A 231 -16.56 22.84 21.36
N ALA A 232 -17.31 22.51 20.32
CA ALA A 232 -18.68 23.03 20.14
C ALA A 232 -19.62 22.63 21.29
N GLU A 233 -19.48 21.42 21.85
CA GLU A 233 -20.22 21.01 23.04
C GLU A 233 -19.80 21.77 24.29
N ALA A 234 -18.49 21.99 24.49
CA ALA A 234 -17.98 22.76 25.62
C ALA A 234 -18.51 24.21 25.57
N ASP A 235 -18.47 24.85 24.40
CA ASP A 235 -19.02 26.19 24.18
C ASP A 235 -20.52 26.24 24.47
N ARG A 236 -21.28 25.24 23.99
CA ARG A 236 -22.71 25.11 24.29
C ARG A 236 -22.98 24.93 25.78
N ARG A 237 -22.14 24.18 26.50
CA ARG A 237 -22.27 23.98 27.96
C ARG A 237 -21.93 25.27 28.72
N ALA A 238 -20.89 25.99 28.31
CA ALA A 238 -20.51 27.27 28.88
C ALA A 238 -21.57 28.35 28.65
N ALA A 239 -22.25 28.32 27.49
CA ALA A 239 -23.34 29.23 27.16
C ALA A 239 -24.69 28.90 27.83
N ARG A 240 -24.80 27.77 28.56
CA ARG A 240 -26.04 27.46 29.30
C ARG A 240 -26.17 28.40 30.50
N PRO A 241 -27.29 29.13 30.65
CA PRO A 241 -27.48 30.03 31.78
C PRO A 241 -27.44 29.24 33.08
N ALA A 242 -26.73 29.78 34.08
CA ALA A 242 -26.65 29.19 35.42
C ALA A 242 -28.06 29.06 36.00
N VAL A 243 -28.53 27.82 36.12
CA VAL A 243 -29.80 27.52 36.77
C VAL A 243 -29.64 27.88 38.24
N ARG A 244 -30.31 28.96 38.68
CA ARG A 244 -30.38 29.28 40.10
C ARG A 244 -31.06 28.09 40.79
N PRO A 245 -30.46 27.50 41.84
CA PRO A 245 -31.14 26.45 42.58
C PRO A 245 -32.47 27.02 43.09
N ALA A 246 -33.55 26.28 42.85
CA ALA A 246 -34.85 26.61 43.41
C ALA A 246 -34.67 26.75 44.93
N ALA A 247 -35.18 27.86 45.49
CA ALA A 247 -35.09 28.14 46.91
C ALA A 247 -35.53 26.90 47.70
N ASP A 248 -34.66 26.45 48.60
CA ASP A 248 -34.89 25.33 49.49
C ASP A 248 -36.23 25.55 50.23
N PRO A 249 -37.23 24.66 50.08
CA PRO A 249 -38.50 24.79 50.79
C PRO A 249 -38.35 24.65 52.32
N GLY A 250 -37.14 24.39 52.83
CA GLY A 250 -36.86 24.30 54.26
C GLY A 250 -36.38 25.58 54.95
N ARG A 251 -36.21 26.72 54.27
CA ARG A 251 -35.75 27.97 54.94
C ARG A 251 -36.95 28.78 55.47
N PRO A 252 -37.15 28.92 56.80
CA PRO A 252 -38.21 29.74 57.35
C PRO A 252 -37.78 31.21 57.24
N GLY A 253 -38.07 31.83 56.11
CA GLY A 253 -37.68 33.23 55.88
C GLY A 253 -38.45 33.95 54.78
N GLY A 254 -39.53 33.36 54.26
CA GLY A 254 -40.31 33.93 53.15
C GLY A 254 -41.82 33.89 53.33
N GLY A 255 -42.32 33.58 54.54
CA GLY A 255 -43.75 33.72 54.83
C GLY A 255 -44.13 35.19 54.95
N ALA A 256 -45.20 35.60 54.27
CA ALA A 256 -45.78 36.93 54.45
C ALA A 256 -45.99 37.21 55.96
N PRO A 257 -45.68 38.43 56.45
CA PRO A 257 -45.66 38.70 57.88
C PRO A 257 -47.03 38.41 58.49
N GLY A 258 -47.07 37.44 59.43
CA GLY A 258 -48.27 37.10 60.20
C GLY A 258 -49.06 35.87 59.76
N LEU A 259 -48.51 35.02 58.88
CA LEU A 259 -48.98 33.66 58.61
C LEU A 259 -47.94 32.66 59.14
N ASP A 260 -48.27 31.99 60.25
CA ASP A 260 -47.51 30.89 60.85
C ASP A 260 -48.31 29.60 60.64
N ASP A 261 -47.64 28.53 60.28
CA ASP A 261 -48.22 27.21 60.02
C ASP A 261 -48.69 26.51 61.30
N ARG A 262 -48.41 27.09 62.48
CA ARG A 262 -48.92 26.63 63.79
C ARG A 262 -50.29 27.21 64.17
N MET A 263 -50.88 28.09 63.36
CA MET A 263 -52.22 28.64 63.64
C MET A 263 -53.33 27.64 63.31
N GLU A 264 -54.44 27.73 64.04
CA GLU A 264 -55.62 26.93 63.74
C GLU A 264 -56.17 27.28 62.35
N THR A 265 -56.59 26.27 61.59
CA THR A 265 -56.95 26.37 60.16
C THR A 265 -57.95 27.49 59.87
N ALA A 266 -58.90 27.73 60.78
CA ALA A 266 -59.90 28.79 60.64
C ALA A 266 -59.30 30.20 60.74
N GLU A 267 -58.30 30.42 61.60
CA GLU A 267 -57.65 31.71 61.78
C GLU A 267 -56.69 32.01 60.62
N TRP A 268 -56.00 30.99 60.13
CA TRP A 268 -55.15 31.05 58.95
C TRP A 268 -55.96 31.46 57.69
N MET A 269 -57.11 30.82 57.46
CA MET A 269 -57.99 31.17 56.32
C MET A 269 -58.56 32.59 56.43
N ARG A 270 -58.94 33.04 57.64
CA ARG A 270 -59.41 34.42 57.84
C ARG A 270 -58.33 35.44 57.50
N ARG A 271 -57.09 35.26 57.97
CA ARG A 271 -55.98 36.18 57.70
C ARG A 271 -55.58 36.18 56.23
N ARG A 272 -55.56 35.02 55.57
CA ARG A 272 -55.31 34.90 54.13
C ARG A 272 -56.36 35.64 53.30
N ASN A 273 -57.64 35.49 53.63
CA ASN A 273 -58.73 36.15 52.92
C ASN A 273 -58.77 37.67 53.17
N ALA A 274 -58.41 38.11 54.38
CA ALA A 274 -58.28 39.53 54.73
C ALA A 274 -57.12 40.22 53.97
N GLY A 275 -56.01 39.52 53.72
CA GLY A 275 -54.90 40.00 52.89
C GLY A 275 -55.31 40.25 51.44
N GLY A 276 -56.06 39.32 50.84
CA GLY A 276 -56.52 39.42 49.44
C GLY A 276 -57.53 40.55 49.17
N LEU A 277 -58.24 41.04 50.19
CA LEU A 277 -59.17 42.17 50.08
C LEU A 277 -58.47 43.54 50.04
N ARG A 278 -57.27 43.67 50.64
CA ARG A 278 -56.49 44.92 50.62
C ARG A 278 -55.80 45.16 49.28
N GLU A 279 -55.50 44.10 48.54
CA GLU A 279 -54.76 44.18 47.28
C GLU A 279 -55.63 44.59 46.07
N ARG A 280 -56.95 44.41 46.17
CA ARG A 280 -57.92 44.81 45.12
C ARG A 280 -58.36 46.28 45.20
N ARG A 281 -57.79 47.09 46.10
CA ARG A 281 -58.13 48.52 46.29
C ARG A 281 -56.95 49.48 46.04
N ARG A 282 -55.99 49.12 45.17
CA ARG A 282 -55.02 50.08 44.65
C ARG A 282 -55.39 50.47 43.20
N PRO A 283 -55.66 51.75 42.91
CA PRO A 283 -55.88 52.20 41.54
C PRO A 283 -54.57 52.08 40.76
N ARG A 284 -54.65 51.58 39.52
CA ARG A 284 -53.52 51.52 38.59
C ARG A 284 -53.20 52.96 38.11
N PRO A 285 -51.92 53.39 38.12
CA PRO A 285 -51.50 54.58 37.38
C PRO A 285 -51.53 54.35 35.87
#